data_AF-A0A7G2K065-F1
#
_entry.id   AF-A0A7G2K065-F1
#
_cell.length_a   1.000
_cell.length_b   1.000
_cell.length_c   1.000
_cell.angle_alpha   90.00
_cell.angle_beta   90.00
_cell.angle_gamma   90.00
#
_symmetry.space_group_name_H-M   'P 1'
#
loop_
_entity.id
_entity.type
_entity.pdbx_description
1 polymer ?
#
loop_
_entity_poly.entity_id
_entity_poly.type
_entity_poly.pdbx_seq_one_letter_code
_entity_poly.pdbx_strand_id
1 'polypeptide(L)'
;MVSFVEMSSVSNFGFIENKIDKTLGSLRKGSYTYFRENDVIIAKITPCMENGKCALAIGLSNGIGMGSSEFHVFRANENKVLPFFLFYSLNRESIRKEAERNMTGSSGHRRVPI
;
A
#
# COMPACT_ATOMS: atom_id res chain seq x y z
N MET A 1 7.66 -2.39 18.90
CA MET A 1 7.76 -1.38 17.83
C MET A 1 6.97 -1.85 16.62
N VAL A 2 6.61 -0.97 15.69
CA VAL A 2 5.94 -1.33 14.43
C VAL A 2 6.65 -0.63 13.28
N SER A 3 6.57 -1.20 12.08
CA SER A 3 7.18 -0.58 10.90
C SER A 3 6.30 0.55 10.36
N PHE A 4 6.88 1.74 10.25
CA PHE A 4 6.27 2.87 9.58
C PHE A 4 6.76 2.95 8.13
N VAL A 5 5.84 3.03 7.18
CA VAL A 5 6.10 3.05 5.74
C VAL A 5 5.46 4.28 5.12
N GLU A 6 6.29 5.23 4.69
CA GLU A 6 5.83 6.40 3.96
C GLU A 6 5.49 6.05 2.51
N MET A 7 4.68 6.89 1.87
CA MET A 7 4.39 6.74 0.44
C MET A 7 5.66 6.80 -0.43
N SER A 8 6.63 7.63 -0.04
CA SER A 8 7.94 7.73 -0.69
C SER A 8 8.70 6.40 -0.65
N SER A 9 8.55 5.63 0.44
CA SER A 9 9.27 4.37 0.67
C SER A 9 8.73 3.17 -0.10
N VAL A 10 7.61 3.30 -0.82
CA VAL A 10 7.08 2.24 -1.70
C VAL A 10 7.64 2.47 -3.10
N SER A 11 8.38 1.51 -3.66
CA SER A 11 8.95 1.64 -4.99
C SER A 11 7.88 1.53 -6.09
N ASN A 12 8.21 1.98 -7.29
CA ASN A 12 7.40 1.73 -8.50
C ASN A 12 7.63 0.31 -9.05
N PHE A 13 8.44 -0.51 -8.37
CA PHE A 13 8.89 -1.83 -8.80
C PHE A 13 8.34 -2.97 -7.93
N GLY A 14 7.39 -2.68 -7.03
CA GLY A 14 6.70 -3.75 -6.31
C GLY A 14 7.18 -4.04 -4.89
N PHE A 15 7.99 -3.18 -4.27
CA PHE A 15 8.57 -3.45 -2.95
C PHE A 15 8.66 -2.22 -2.06
N ILE A 16 8.79 -2.45 -0.75
CA ILE A 16 9.03 -1.41 0.25
C ILE A 16 10.55 -1.22 0.35
N GLU A 17 11.05 -0.06 -0.07
CA GLU A 17 12.48 0.28 -0.06
C GLU A 17 13.01 0.48 1.35
N ASN A 18 12.21 1.17 2.18
CA ASN A 18 12.61 1.57 3.52
C ASN A 18 11.43 1.48 4.48
N LYS A 19 11.72 1.21 5.75
CA LYS A 19 10.76 1.26 6.84
C LYS A 19 11.45 1.76 8.09
N ILE A 20 10.73 2.53 8.90
CA ILE A 20 11.25 3.11 10.13
C ILE A 20 10.51 2.50 11.31
N ASP A 21 11.23 1.97 12.28
CA ASP A 21 10.61 1.46 13.48
C ASP A 21 10.13 2.59 14.38
N LYS A 22 8.83 2.57 14.71
CA LYS A 22 8.20 3.54 15.60
C LYS A 22 7.41 2.84 16.69
N THR A 23 7.15 3.55 17.78
CA THR A 23 6.20 3.08 18.81
C THR A 23 4.78 3.30 18.30
N LEU A 24 3.87 2.36 18.56
CA LEU A 24 2.48 2.49 18.14
C LEU A 24 1.82 3.75 18.74
N GLY A 25 2.18 4.10 19.98
CA GLY A 25 1.71 5.32 20.65
C GLY A 25 2.06 6.61 19.91
N SER A 26 3.24 6.69 19.28
CA SER A 26 3.65 7.86 18.49
C SER A 26 2.84 8.03 17.20
N LEU A 27 2.28 6.94 16.67
CA LEU A 27 1.52 6.93 15.42
C LEU A 27 0.02 7.13 15.62
N ARG A 28 -0.52 6.88 16.83
CA ARG A 28 -1.96 6.99 17.13
C ARG A 28 -2.59 8.35 16.80
N LYS A 29 -1.80 9.43 16.81
CA LYS A 29 -2.29 10.80 16.54
C LYS A 29 -2.34 11.15 15.04
N GLY A 30 -1.72 10.35 14.18
CA GLY A 30 -1.71 10.60 12.73
C GLY A 30 -2.82 9.88 11.99
N SER A 31 -3.16 10.38 10.80
CA SER A 31 -4.05 9.70 9.86
C SER A 31 -3.26 8.69 9.04
N TYR A 32 -3.21 7.46 9.53
CA TYR A 32 -2.47 6.36 8.93
C TYR A 32 -3.37 5.15 8.75
N THR A 33 -3.07 4.34 7.74
CA THR A 33 -3.68 3.02 7.59
C THR A 33 -2.78 1.97 8.20
N TYR A 34 -3.36 0.93 8.77
CA TYR A 34 -2.62 -0.23 9.28
C TYR A 34 -2.68 -1.37 8.27
N PHE A 35 -1.60 -2.14 8.23
CA PHE A 35 -1.48 -3.38 7.46
C PHE A 35 -0.59 -4.34 8.24
N ARG A 36 -0.50 -5.58 7.78
CA ARG A 36 0.32 -6.61 8.41
C ARG A 36 1.21 -7.31 7.41
N GLU A 37 2.07 -8.17 7.92
CA GLU A 37 2.89 -9.07 7.10
C GLU A 37 2.04 -9.78 6.04
N ASN A 38 2.54 -9.83 4.80
CA ASN A 38 1.86 -10.38 3.63
C ASN A 38 0.61 -9.63 3.12
N ASP A 39 0.29 -8.45 3.64
CA ASP A 39 -0.70 -7.59 2.97
C ASP A 39 -0.10 -6.93 1.73
N VAL A 40 -0.92 -6.69 0.71
CA VAL A 40 -0.56 -5.87 -0.45
C VAL A 40 -1.04 -4.45 -0.21
N ILE A 41 -0.12 -3.49 -0.29
CA ILE A 41 -0.44 -2.06 -0.24
C ILE A 41 -0.36 -1.46 -1.64
N ILE A 42 -1.34 -0.64 -2.01
CA ILE A 42 -1.39 0.05 -3.30
C ILE A 42 -1.73 1.52 -3.05
N ALA A 43 -0.98 2.44 -3.62
CA ALA A 43 -1.31 3.86 -3.55
C ALA A 43 -2.65 4.12 -4.25
N LYS A 44 -3.54 4.91 -3.64
CA LYS A 44 -4.85 5.25 -4.24
C LYS A 44 -4.95 6.65 -4.80
N ILE A 45 -3.93 7.50 -4.63
CA ILE A 45 -3.94 8.92 -5.04
C ILE A 45 -2.94 9.21 -6.18
N THR A 46 -3.25 10.20 -7.02
CA THR A 46 -2.35 10.74 -8.06
C THR A 46 -1.14 11.44 -7.41
N PRO A 47 0.08 11.34 -7.97
CA PRO A 47 0.48 10.49 -9.09
C PRO A 47 0.93 9.08 -8.65
N CYS A 48 0.86 8.77 -7.35
CA CYS A 48 1.41 7.53 -6.79
C CYS A 48 0.73 6.27 -7.32
N MET A 49 -0.59 6.28 -7.50
CA MET A 49 -1.33 5.18 -8.16
C MET A 49 -0.87 5.01 -9.61
N GLU A 50 -0.79 6.11 -10.36
CA GLU A 50 -0.41 6.15 -11.78
C GLU A 50 1.03 5.65 -12.00
N ASN A 51 1.94 5.98 -11.07
CA ASN A 51 3.31 5.50 -11.06
C ASN A 51 3.45 4.01 -10.68
N GLY A 52 2.39 3.39 -10.16
CA GLY A 52 2.39 1.99 -9.78
C GLY A 52 3.04 1.70 -8.44
N LYS A 53 2.95 2.62 -7.48
CA LYS A 53 3.36 2.33 -6.10
C LYS A 53 2.45 1.25 -5.50
N CYS A 54 2.95 0.03 -5.56
CA CYS A 54 2.32 -1.19 -5.07
C CYS A 54 3.41 -2.05 -4.44
N ALA A 55 3.13 -2.71 -3.32
CA ALA A 55 4.10 -3.61 -2.70
C ALA A 55 3.41 -4.71 -1.89
N LEU A 56 4.04 -5.88 -1.86
CA LEU A 56 3.78 -6.88 -0.83
C LEU A 56 4.58 -6.49 0.42
N ALA A 57 3.90 -6.36 1.55
CA ALA A 57 4.54 -6.06 2.81
C ALA A 57 5.30 -7.29 3.30
N ILE A 58 6.63 -7.19 3.32
CA ILE A 58 7.55 -8.26 3.74
C ILE A 58 8.53 -7.73 4.79
N GLY A 59 8.69 -8.50 5.86
CA GLY A 59 9.70 -8.27 6.89
C GLY A 59 9.37 -7.05 7.75
N LEU A 60 8.11 -6.94 8.18
CA LEU A 60 7.67 -5.86 9.06
C LEU A 60 8.08 -6.14 10.50
N SER A 61 8.44 -5.09 11.23
CA SER A 61 8.79 -5.18 12.65
C SER A 61 7.56 -5.57 13.46
N ASN A 62 7.66 -6.75 14.11
CA ASN A 62 6.54 -7.43 14.77
C ASN A 62 5.36 -7.75 13.84
N GLY A 63 5.61 -7.87 12.52
CA GLY A 63 4.57 -8.20 11.53
C GLY A 63 3.50 -7.11 11.34
N ILE A 64 3.72 -5.90 11.86
CA ILE A 64 2.74 -4.81 11.84
C ILE A 64 3.32 -3.60 11.09
N GLY A 65 2.52 -3.11 10.15
CA GLY A 65 2.80 -1.93 9.35
C GLY A 65 1.82 -0.81 9.63
N MET A 66 2.33 0.42 9.63
CA MET A 66 1.55 1.64 9.59
C MET A 66 2.06 2.53 8.47
N GLY A 67 1.17 3.07 7.66
CA GLY A 67 1.57 3.89 6.52
C GLY A 67 0.53 4.92 6.14
N SER A 68 0.74 5.56 4.99
CA SER A 68 -0.18 6.57 4.47
C SER A 68 -1.65 6.10 4.51
N SER A 69 -2.57 6.99 4.90
CA SER A 69 -4.01 6.77 4.74
C SER A 69 -4.44 6.71 3.26
N GLU A 70 -3.54 7.09 2.35
CA GLU A 70 -3.67 7.00 0.90
C GLU A 70 -3.24 5.63 0.33
N PHE A 71 -3.17 4.59 1.17
CA PHE A 71 -3.05 3.20 0.73
C PHE A 71 -4.41 2.50 0.71
N HIS A 72 -4.66 1.73 -0.34
CA HIS A 72 -5.54 0.57 -0.31
C HIS A 72 -4.74 -0.62 0.26
N VAL A 73 -5.37 -1.40 1.14
CA VAL A 73 -4.76 -2.58 1.76
C VAL A 73 -5.57 -3.81 1.35
N PHE A 74 -4.92 -4.75 0.67
CA PHE A 74 -5.52 -6.02 0.27
C PHE A 74 -4.89 -7.15 1.06
N ARG A 75 -5.74 -7.93 1.73
CA ARG A 75 -5.32 -9.08 2.51
C ARG A 75 -5.80 -10.36 1.85
N ALA A 76 -4.87 -11.24 1.53
CA ALA A 76 -5.22 -12.55 1.02
C ALA A 76 -5.88 -13.40 2.12
N ASN A 77 -6.90 -14.18 1.74
CA ASN A 77 -7.29 -15.35 2.52
C ASN A 77 -6.30 -16.46 2.18
N GLU A 78 -5.32 -16.68 3.04
CA GLU A 78 -4.18 -17.58 2.80
C GLU A 78 -4.59 -19.05 2.61
N ASN A 79 -5.80 -19.44 3.06
CA ASN A 79 -6.37 -20.77 2.78
C ASN A 79 -6.89 -20.93 1.35
N LYS A 80 -7.00 -19.83 0.59
CA LYS A 80 -7.56 -19.80 -0.77
C LYS A 80 -6.58 -19.26 -1.81
N VAL A 81 -5.79 -18.26 -1.44
CA VAL A 81 -4.91 -17.54 -2.36
C VAL A 81 -3.61 -17.21 -1.65
N LEU A 82 -2.48 -17.52 -2.29
CA LEU A 82 -1.17 -17.13 -1.81
C LEU A 82 -1.01 -15.60 -1.89
N PRO A 83 -0.48 -14.92 -0.85
CA PRO A 83 -0.26 -13.47 -0.87
C PRO A 83 0.55 -12.98 -2.08
N PHE A 84 1.59 -13.72 -2.46
CA PHE A 84 2.39 -13.43 -3.65
C PHE A 84 1.56 -13.47 -4.93
N PHE A 85 0.64 -14.44 -5.06
CA PHE A 85 -0.24 -14.52 -6.22
C PHE A 85 -1.20 -13.33 -6.28
N LEU A 86 -1.76 -12.91 -5.12
CA LEU A 86 -2.58 -11.71 -5.03
C LEU A 86 -1.79 -10.46 -5.46
N PHE A 87 -0.57 -10.30 -4.94
CA PHE A 87 0.33 -9.22 -5.32
C PHE A 87 0.60 -9.19 -6.82
N TYR A 88 1.01 -10.31 -7.42
CA TYR A 88 1.27 -10.40 -8.86
C TYR A 88 0.01 -10.11 -9.70
N SER A 89 -1.17 -10.47 -9.20
CA SER A 89 -2.44 -10.18 -9.86
C SER A 89 -2.76 -8.68 -9.85
N LEU A 90 -2.48 -8.00 -8.73
CA LEU A 90 -2.79 -6.59 -8.54
C LEU A 90 -1.73 -5.65 -9.13
N ASN A 91 -0.44 -6.01 -9.09
CA ASN A 91 0.68 -5.18 -9.54
C ASN A 91 0.88 -5.19 -11.08
N ARG A 92 -0.20 -5.35 -11.84
CA ARG A 92 -0.18 -5.38 -13.30
C ARG A 92 -0.47 -4.01 -13.86
N GLU A 93 0.20 -3.65 -14.95
CA GLU A 93 -0.08 -2.40 -15.67
C GLU A 93 -1.55 -2.28 -16.09
N SER A 94 -2.19 -3.39 -16.50
CA SER A 94 -3.61 -3.38 -16.87
C SER A 94 -4.53 -3.01 -15.70
N ILE A 95 -4.22 -3.48 -14.48
CA ILE A 95 -4.98 -3.13 -13.28
C ILE A 95 -4.73 -1.67 -12.90
N ARG A 96 -3.48 -1.21 -13.01
CA ARG A 96 -3.11 0.19 -12.76
C ARG A 96 -3.83 1.15 -13.70
N LYS A 97 -3.88 0.84 -15.01
CA LYS A 97 -4.63 1.63 -16.00
C LYS A 97 -6.12 1.64 -15.71
N GLU A 98 -6.68 0.51 -15.28
CA GLU A 98 -8.09 0.45 -14.88
C GLU A 98 -8.37 1.31 -13.64
N ALA A 99 -7.52 1.21 -12.62
CA ALA A 99 -7.57 2.06 -11.45
C ALA A 99 -7.52 3.55 -11.83
N GLU A 100 -6.56 3.95 -12.68
CA GLU A 100 -6.42 5.32 -13.17
C GLU A 100 -7.69 5.85 -13.86
N ARG A 101 -8.30 5.03 -14.73
CA ARG A 101 -9.55 5.38 -15.44
C ARG A 101 -10.72 5.64 -14.50
N ASN A 102 -10.75 4.96 -13.35
CA ASN A 102 -11.80 5.09 -12.35
C ASN A 102 -11.48 6.13 -11.27
N MET A 103 -10.39 6.89 -11.40
CA MET A 103 -10.05 7.92 -10.43
C MET A 103 -11.04 9.08 -10.47
N THR A 104 -11.51 9.51 -9.31
CA THR A 104 -12.44 10.63 -9.11
C THR A 104 -11.75 11.78 -8.37
N GLY A 105 -12.25 13.01 -8.53
CA GLY A 105 -11.73 14.20 -7.85
C GLY A 105 -11.35 15.33 -8.81
N SER A 106 -10.85 16.44 -8.26
CA SER A 106 -10.42 17.61 -9.02
C SER A 106 -9.00 17.44 -9.58
N SER A 107 -8.72 18.11 -10.71
CA SER A 107 -7.44 18.08 -11.41
C SER A 107 -6.24 18.22 -10.46
N GLY A 108 -5.44 17.16 -10.33
CA GLY A 108 -4.23 17.09 -9.48
C GLY A 108 -4.37 16.24 -8.20
N HIS A 109 -5.58 16.05 -7.67
CA HIS A 109 -5.82 15.26 -6.45
C HIS A 109 -6.94 14.24 -6.64
N ARG A 110 -6.77 13.39 -7.65
CA ARG A 110 -7.72 12.31 -7.90
C ARG A 110 -7.39 11.09 -7.05
N ARG A 111 -8.42 10.29 -6.72
CA ARG A 111 -8.29 9.05 -5.97
C ARG A 111 -9.07 7.92 -6.64
N VAL A 112 -8.53 6.72 -6.53
CA VAL A 112 -9.28 5.49 -6.77
C VAL A 112 -10.24 5.30 -5.60
N PRO A 113 -11.55 5.22 -5.85
CA PRO A 113 -12.55 5.04 -4.79
C PRO A 113 -12.38 3.70 -4.04
N ILE A 114 -12.97 3.62 -2.85
CA ILE A 114 -13.12 2.40 -2.05
C ILE A 114 -14.47 1.78 -2.37
#